data_AF-A0A1D6J1I3-F1
#
_entry.id   AF-A0A1D6J1I3-F1
#
_cell.length_a   1.000
_cell.length_b   1.000
_cell.length_c   1.000
_cell.angle_alpha   90.00
_cell.angle_beta   90.00
_cell.angle_gamma   90.00
#
_symmetry.space_group_name_H-M   'P 1'
#
loop_
_entity.id
_entity.type
_entity.pdbx_description
1 polymer ?
#
loop_
_entity_poly.entity_id
_entity_poly.type
_entity_poly.pdbx_seq_one_letter_code
_entity_poly.pdbx_strand_id
1 'polypeptide(L)'
;MRCNQRQMSYKLKKAYFNGVAADKVRTTSPLSTMIDEQWMQLVNMWSTPKHKDTMEALVVEPGVEGKESKTPTEAVAQVLSSSKILHNIGLVPATKKSCNGDDPTRVAELEAKLESEKQNSLAVRAQLDALKKKVEESEEARAKELEKINDLQKGADETNAVLRRLFSLNK
;
A
#
# COMPACT_ATOMS: atom_id res chain seq x y z
N MET A 1 4.45 10.53 14.85
CA MET A 1 3.56 9.83 13.88
C MET A 1 3.70 8.30 13.83
N ARG A 2 4.64 7.63 14.54
CA ARG A 2 4.81 6.16 14.48
C ARG A 2 3.81 5.32 15.30
N CYS A 3 3.01 5.95 16.16
CA CYS A 3 2.06 5.30 17.05
C CYS A 3 0.88 4.63 16.29
N ASN A 4 0.27 5.37 15.36
CA ASN A 4 -0.93 4.92 14.66
C ASN A 4 -0.66 3.71 13.75
N GLN A 5 0.48 3.69 13.06
CA GLN A 5 0.86 2.56 12.20
C GLN A 5 1.08 1.27 13.00
N ARG A 6 1.70 1.38 14.19
CA ARG A 6 1.91 0.24 15.09
C ARG A 6 0.58 -0.32 15.60
N GLN A 7 -0.37 0.56 15.95
CA GLN A 7 -1.69 0.16 16.40
C GLN A 7 -2.50 -0.55 15.30
N MET A 8 -2.47 -0.03 14.07
CA MET A 8 -3.16 -0.64 12.93
C MET A 8 -2.57 -2.02 12.59
N SER A 9 -1.24 -2.14 12.60
CA SER A 9 -0.55 -3.42 12.36
C SER A 9 -0.91 -4.46 13.41
N TYR A 10 -0.98 -4.06 14.68
CA TYR A 10 -1.40 -4.95 15.77
C TYR A 10 -2.85 -5.43 15.60
N LYS A 11 -3.78 -4.53 15.27
CA LYS A 11 -5.19 -4.88 15.04
C LYS A 11 -5.35 -5.87 13.89
N LEU A 12 -4.64 -5.66 12.78
CA LEU A 12 -4.69 -6.55 11.62
C LEU A 12 -4.11 -7.93 11.92
N LYS A 13 -2.93 -7.98 12.55
CA LYS A 13 -2.30 -9.24 12.92
C LYS A 13 -3.14 -10.02 13.94
N LYS A 14 -3.76 -9.34 14.91
CA LYS A 14 -4.66 -9.96 15.87
C LYS A 14 -5.94 -10.52 15.23
N ALA A 15 -6.52 -9.82 14.26
CA ALA A 15 -7.79 -10.21 13.64
C ALA A 15 -7.65 -11.33 12.59
N TYR A 16 -6.52 -11.38 11.87
CA TYR A 16 -6.38 -12.22 10.67
C TYR A 16 -5.21 -13.19 10.70
N PHE A 17 -4.29 -13.08 11.67
CA PHE A 17 -3.07 -13.89 11.73
C PHE A 17 -2.96 -14.70 13.03
N ASN A 18 -3.33 -14.13 14.18
CA ASN A 18 -3.30 -14.85 15.46
C ASN A 18 -4.42 -15.91 15.50
N GLY A 19 -4.06 -17.17 15.77
CA GLY A 19 -5.02 -18.29 15.86
C GLY A 19 -5.47 -18.87 14.50
N VAL A 20 -4.92 -18.37 13.38
CA VAL A 20 -5.18 -18.91 12.05
C VAL A 20 -3.98 -19.77 11.63
N ALA A 21 -4.23 -21.02 11.26
CA ALA A 21 -3.19 -21.90 10.74
C ALA A 21 -2.58 -21.29 9.46
N ALA A 22 -1.26 -21.39 9.28
CA ALA A 22 -0.52 -20.66 8.25
C ALA A 22 -1.00 -20.96 6.81
N ASP A 23 -1.55 -22.15 6.60
CA ASP A 23 -2.20 -22.64 5.38
C ASP A 23 -3.56 -21.99 5.09
N LYS A 24 -4.14 -21.25 6.05
CA LYS A 24 -5.45 -20.59 5.95
C LYS A 24 -5.38 -19.07 6.03
N VAL A 25 -4.17 -18.49 6.03
CA VAL A 25 -4.02 -17.02 6.01
C VAL A 25 -4.53 -16.52 4.66
N ARG A 26 -5.48 -15.58 4.69
CA ARG A 26 -6.08 -15.00 3.49
C ARG A 26 -5.00 -14.36 2.61
N THR A 27 -5.02 -14.69 1.32
CA THR A 27 -4.14 -14.10 0.30
C THR A 27 -4.66 -12.77 -0.25
N THR A 28 -5.91 -12.42 0.06
CA THR A 28 -6.56 -11.18 -0.36
C THR A 28 -6.68 -10.20 0.80
N SER A 29 -6.55 -8.91 0.50
CA SER A 29 -6.63 -7.82 1.45
C SER A 29 -8.04 -7.76 2.06
N PRO A 30 -8.19 -7.87 3.39
CA PRO A 30 -9.47 -7.69 4.06
C PRO A 30 -9.85 -6.21 4.21
N LEU A 31 -8.98 -5.28 3.78
CA LEU A 31 -9.18 -3.85 3.88
C LEU A 31 -9.31 -3.23 2.49
N SER A 32 -10.40 -2.49 2.23
CA SER A 32 -10.58 -1.76 0.98
C SER A 32 -9.57 -0.61 0.78
N THR A 33 -8.96 -0.14 1.86
CA THR A 33 -7.95 0.93 1.81
C THR A 33 -6.55 0.43 1.46
N MET A 34 -6.38 -0.86 1.20
CA MET A 34 -5.07 -1.49 1.05
C MET A 34 -5.07 -2.51 -0.10
N ILE A 35 -4.03 -2.45 -0.93
CA ILE A 35 -3.89 -3.29 -2.12
C ILE A 35 -3.40 -4.69 -1.71
N ASP A 36 -3.85 -5.73 -2.42
CA ASP A 36 -3.53 -7.14 -2.15
C ASP A 36 -2.01 -7.40 -2.10
N GLU A 37 -1.23 -6.74 -2.95
CA GLU A 37 0.24 -6.86 -2.94
C GLU A 37 0.85 -6.37 -1.62
N GLN A 38 0.35 -5.24 -1.10
CA GLN A 38 0.80 -4.71 0.19
C GLN A 38 0.40 -5.64 1.33
N TRP A 39 -0.73 -6.34 1.20
CA TRP A 39 -1.20 -7.32 2.18
C TRP A 39 -0.30 -8.55 2.20
N MET A 40 0.06 -9.07 1.03
CA MET A 40 0.97 -10.20 0.90
C MET A 40 2.37 -9.90 1.45
N GLN A 41 2.87 -8.67 1.29
CA GLN A 41 4.13 -8.25 1.90
C GLN A 41 4.07 -8.30 3.44
N LEU A 42 2.97 -7.85 4.05
CA LEU A 42 2.78 -7.93 5.51
C LEU A 42 2.67 -9.38 5.99
N VAL A 43 1.91 -10.21 5.29
CA VAL A 43 1.75 -11.64 5.62
C VAL A 43 3.10 -12.36 5.55
N ASN A 44 3.90 -12.11 4.52
CA ASN A 44 5.23 -12.68 4.40
C ASN A 44 6.15 -12.22 5.54
N MET A 45 6.15 -10.91 5.85
CA MET A 45 6.93 -10.36 6.95
C MET A 45 6.55 -10.97 8.30
N TRP A 46 5.26 -11.14 8.60
CA TRP A 46 4.78 -11.73 9.84
C TRP A 46 4.95 -13.25 9.91
N SER A 47 5.11 -13.93 8.76
CA SER A 47 5.39 -15.35 8.68
C SER A 47 6.85 -15.70 9.01
N THR A 48 7.75 -14.71 9.00
CA THR A 48 9.16 -14.91 9.39
C THR A 48 9.29 -15.23 10.89
N PRO A 49 10.20 -16.16 11.30
CA PRO A 49 10.36 -16.58 12.69
C PRO A 49 10.60 -15.41 13.67
N LYS A 50 11.37 -14.41 13.25
CA LYS A 50 11.68 -13.20 14.04
C LYS A 50 10.44 -12.45 14.54
N HIS A 51 9.31 -12.58 13.84
CA HIS A 51 8.06 -11.87 14.15
C HIS A 51 6.96 -12.79 14.69
N LYS A 52 7.19 -14.10 14.81
CA LYS A 52 6.25 -15.03 15.44
C LYS A 52 6.33 -14.96 16.96
N ASP A 53 7.53 -14.78 17.51
CA ASP A 53 7.78 -14.93 18.96
C ASP A 53 7.63 -13.63 19.77
N THR A 54 7.36 -12.49 19.13
CA THR A 54 7.50 -11.16 19.76
C THR A 54 6.28 -10.66 20.55
N MET A 55 5.21 -11.45 20.74
CA MET A 55 3.96 -10.93 21.36
C MET A 55 3.31 -11.80 22.46
N GLU A 56 3.90 -12.93 22.88
CA GLU A 56 3.36 -13.71 24.02
C GLU A 56 3.92 -13.30 25.41
N ALA A 57 4.91 -12.42 25.48
CA ALA A 57 5.66 -12.16 26.71
C ALA A 57 5.10 -11.07 27.66
N LEU A 58 3.85 -10.60 27.52
CA LEU A 58 3.32 -9.49 28.34
C LEU A 58 2.05 -9.80 29.16
N VAL A 59 1.67 -11.06 29.37
CA VAL A 59 0.46 -11.41 30.15
C VAL A 59 0.76 -12.45 31.23
N VAL A 60 1.49 -12.08 32.29
CA VAL A 60 1.61 -12.81 33.58
C VAL A 60 1.91 -11.73 34.66
N GLU A 61 0.89 -11.20 35.37
CA GLU A 61 0.45 -11.54 36.76
C GLU A 61 0.90 -10.46 37.80
N PRO A 62 0.40 -10.40 39.06
CA PRO A 62 -0.63 -9.47 39.54
C PRO A 62 -0.13 -8.50 40.66
N GLY A 63 -1.05 -7.75 41.26
CA GLY A 63 -0.78 -6.57 42.10
C GLY A 63 -0.43 -6.78 43.57
N VAL A 64 -0.12 -5.66 44.25
CA VAL A 64 -0.21 -5.47 45.71
C VAL A 64 -0.59 -4.00 46.01
N GLU A 65 -1.47 -3.89 46.98
CA GLU A 65 -2.17 -2.77 47.58
C GLU A 65 -1.32 -2.00 48.62
N GLY A 66 -1.60 -0.69 48.79
CA GLY A 66 -1.40 0.06 50.04
C GLY A 66 -0.08 0.81 50.25
N LYS A 67 -0.12 2.16 50.23
CA LYS A 67 0.25 3.05 51.36
C LYS A 67 0.29 4.55 51.01
N GLU A 68 -0.21 5.31 51.99
CA GLU A 68 -0.04 6.75 52.26
C GLU A 68 -0.86 7.75 51.45
N SER A 69 -1.97 8.16 52.07
CA SER A 69 -2.79 9.32 51.74
C SER A 69 -1.96 10.60 51.79
N LYS A 70 -1.39 10.97 50.64
CA LYS A 70 -0.95 12.34 50.35
C LYS A 70 -2.19 13.22 50.38
N THR A 71 -2.10 14.33 51.09
CA THR A 71 -3.16 15.35 51.07
C THR A 71 -3.46 15.73 49.62
N PRO A 72 -4.73 16.00 49.24
CA PRO A 72 -5.10 16.27 47.86
C PRO A 72 -4.25 17.39 47.24
N THR A 73 -3.86 18.37 48.05
CA THR A 73 -3.00 19.49 47.67
C THR A 73 -1.57 19.07 47.29
N GLU A 74 -0.98 18.13 48.02
CA GLU A 74 0.36 17.62 47.72
C GLU A 74 0.35 16.67 46.51
N ALA A 75 -0.72 15.89 46.36
CA ALA A 75 -0.92 15.07 45.16
C ALA A 75 -1.03 15.94 43.90
N VAL A 76 -1.77 17.06 43.98
CA VAL A 76 -1.85 18.02 42.87
C VAL A 76 -0.50 18.70 42.64
N ALA A 77 0.24 19.09 43.68
CA ALA A 77 1.58 19.67 43.53
C ALA A 77 2.56 18.69 42.86
N GLN A 78 2.58 17.42 43.27
CA GLN A 78 3.44 16.41 42.67
C GLN A 78 3.05 16.11 41.21
N VAL A 79 1.76 16.08 40.89
CA VAL A 79 1.28 15.90 39.50
C VAL A 79 1.63 17.13 38.66
N LEU A 80 1.50 18.35 39.18
CA LEU A 80 1.91 19.57 38.48
C LEU A 80 3.42 19.63 38.25
N SER A 81 4.23 19.27 39.26
CA SER A 81 5.69 19.26 39.13
C SER A 81 6.23 18.11 38.27
N SER A 82 5.54 16.98 38.21
CA SER A 82 5.95 15.80 37.42
C SER A 82 5.40 15.81 35.99
N SER A 83 4.31 16.53 35.74
CA SER A 83 3.59 16.43 34.47
C SER A 83 4.09 17.39 33.40
N LYS A 84 4.33 16.83 32.21
CA LYS A 84 4.63 17.58 30.98
C LYS A 84 3.41 18.30 30.41
N ILE A 85 2.25 18.16 31.03
CA ILE A 85 1.01 18.84 30.62
C ILE A 85 1.24 20.36 30.54
N LEU A 86 1.90 20.98 31.54
CA LEU A 86 2.17 22.43 31.53
C LEU A 86 3.09 22.86 30.38
N HIS A 87 4.04 22.01 29.97
CA HIS A 87 4.92 22.27 28.84
C HIS A 87 4.16 22.22 27.51
N ASN A 88 3.15 21.36 27.41
CA ASN A 88 2.35 21.20 26.20
C ASN A 88 1.26 22.29 26.05
N ILE A 89 0.80 22.90 27.15
CA ILE A 89 -0.21 23.99 27.13
C ILE A 89 0.47 25.38 27.05
N GLY A 90 1.80 25.46 26.96
CA GLY A 90 2.53 26.72 26.75
C GLY A 90 2.58 27.67 27.95
N LEU A 91 2.30 27.19 29.16
CA LEU A 91 2.21 28.01 30.38
C LEU A 91 3.55 28.20 31.12
N VAL A 92 4.64 27.58 30.67
CA VAL A 92 5.96 27.70 31.29
C VAL A 92 6.97 28.27 30.29
N PRO A 93 7.67 29.38 30.60
CA PRO A 93 8.80 29.83 29.78
C PRO A 93 9.90 28.77 29.83
N ALA A 94 10.11 28.09 28.71
CA ALA A 94 11.12 27.06 28.59
C ALA A 94 12.51 27.67 28.81
N THR A 95 13.17 27.27 29.90
CA THR A 95 14.60 27.50 30.07
C THR A 95 15.34 26.67 29.03
N LYS A 96 15.84 27.37 28.00
CA LYS A 96 16.86 26.97 27.02
C LYS A 96 16.96 25.46 26.74
N LYS A 97 16.25 25.00 25.71
CA LYS A 97 16.65 23.77 25.02
C LYS A 97 16.58 23.94 23.50
N SER A 98 17.78 24.01 22.94
CA SER A 98 18.18 23.98 21.53
C SER A 98 17.05 23.65 20.53
N CYS A 99 16.72 24.67 19.75
CA CYS A 99 15.99 24.57 18.50
C CYS A 99 16.80 23.70 17.51
N ASN A 100 16.29 22.52 17.19
CA ASN A 100 16.51 21.91 15.89
C ASN A 100 15.14 21.84 15.21
N GLY A 101 14.54 23.02 15.02
CA GLY A 101 13.21 23.21 14.42
C GLY A 101 13.27 23.67 12.96
N ASP A 102 14.36 24.30 12.53
CA ASP A 102 14.41 25.07 11.29
C ASP A 102 15.75 24.82 10.57
N ASP A 103 15.94 23.61 10.03
CA ASP A 103 17.11 23.33 9.18
C ASP A 103 16.72 23.57 7.69
N PRO A 104 17.00 24.77 7.13
CA PRO A 104 16.62 25.13 5.76
C PRO A 104 17.24 24.20 4.71
N THR A 105 18.33 23.50 5.04
CA THR A 105 18.98 22.52 4.17
C THR A 105 18.07 21.32 3.86
N ARG A 106 17.29 20.84 4.84
CA ARG A 106 16.35 19.73 4.63
C ARG A 106 15.14 20.13 3.79
N VAL A 107 14.71 21.39 3.87
CA VAL A 107 13.59 21.91 3.06
C VAL A 107 14.01 22.01 1.59
N ALA A 108 15.18 22.58 1.31
CA ALA A 108 15.72 22.65 -0.05
C ALA A 108 15.92 21.26 -0.68
N GLU A 109 16.37 20.27 0.11
CA GLU A 109 16.50 18.89 -0.36
C GLU A 109 15.15 18.25 -0.72
N LEU A 110 14.11 18.52 0.08
CA LEU A 110 12.75 18.04 -0.19
C LEU A 110 12.13 18.71 -1.43
N GLU A 111 12.37 20.00 -1.62
CA GLU A 111 11.92 20.73 -2.82
C GLU A 111 12.60 20.20 -4.09
N ALA A 112 13.90 19.95 -4.05
CA ALA A 112 14.63 19.36 -5.18
C ALA A 112 14.10 17.95 -5.52
N LYS A 113 13.81 17.12 -4.51
CA LYS A 113 13.20 15.80 -4.71
C LYS A 113 11.82 15.91 -5.32
N LEU A 114 10.98 16.81 -4.83
CA LEU A 114 9.65 17.04 -5.37
C LEU A 114 9.70 17.46 -6.85
N GLU A 115 10.62 18.36 -7.22
CA GLU A 115 10.75 18.81 -8.61
C GLU A 115 11.26 17.70 -9.53
N SER A 116 12.22 16.88 -9.06
CA SER A 116 12.66 15.70 -9.79
C SER A 116 11.54 14.66 -9.99
N GLU A 117 10.64 14.52 -9.01
CA GLU A 117 9.50 13.61 -9.08
C GLU A 117 8.39 14.13 -10.00
N LYS A 118 8.14 15.45 -10.03
CA LYS A 118 7.25 16.07 -11.03
C LYS A 118 7.75 15.81 -12.44
N GLN A 119 9.04 16.04 -12.69
CA GLN A 119 9.65 15.82 -13.99
C GLN A 119 9.59 14.34 -14.40
N ASN A 120 9.79 13.42 -13.44
CA ASN A 120 9.60 11.99 -13.67
C ASN A 120 8.14 11.67 -14.03
N SER A 121 7.16 12.26 -13.32
CA SER A 121 5.74 12.05 -13.64
C SER A 121 5.39 12.53 -15.05
N LEU A 122 5.98 13.63 -15.51
CA LEU A 122 5.82 14.13 -16.88
C LEU A 122 6.43 13.18 -17.89
N ALA A 123 7.62 12.64 -17.61
CA ALA A 123 8.28 11.65 -18.46
C ALA A 123 7.46 10.36 -18.58
N VAL A 124 6.93 9.83 -17.47
CA VAL A 124 6.05 8.65 -17.45
C VAL A 124 4.79 8.92 -18.24
N ARG A 125 4.19 10.11 -18.09
CA ARG A 125 2.97 10.47 -18.83
C ARG A 125 3.22 10.56 -20.33
N ALA A 126 4.33 11.14 -20.76
CA ALA A 126 4.72 11.17 -22.16
C ALA A 126 4.95 9.75 -22.73
N GLN A 127 5.52 8.82 -21.95
CA GLN A 127 5.65 7.43 -22.37
C GLN A 127 4.30 6.73 -22.52
N LEU A 128 3.34 6.98 -21.62
CA LEU A 128 1.98 6.45 -21.72
C LEU A 128 1.28 6.95 -22.98
N ASP A 129 1.41 8.24 -23.30
CA ASP A 129 0.81 8.81 -24.51
C ASP A 129 1.44 8.21 -25.78
N ALA A 130 2.77 8.05 -25.80
CA ALA A 130 3.48 7.41 -26.91
C ALA A 130 3.07 5.93 -27.08
N LEU A 131 2.93 5.19 -25.98
CA LEU A 131 2.54 3.79 -26.01
C LEU A 131 1.07 3.64 -26.45
N LYS A 132 0.18 4.51 -25.96
CA LYS A 132 -1.22 4.56 -26.38
C LYS A 132 -1.34 4.78 -27.89
N LYS A 133 -0.56 5.72 -28.44
CA LYS A 133 -0.51 5.96 -29.88
C LYS A 133 -0.08 4.71 -30.66
N LYS A 134 0.96 4.01 -30.20
CA LYS A 134 1.43 2.76 -30.83
C LYS A 134 0.41 1.64 -30.77
N VAL A 135 -0.36 1.55 -29.68
CA VAL A 135 -1.44 0.55 -29.55
C VAL A 135 -2.53 0.83 -30.58
N GLU A 136 -2.99 2.08 -30.70
CA GLU A 136 -3.98 2.49 -31.70
C GLU A 136 -3.50 2.17 -33.13
N GLU A 137 -2.27 2.60 -33.48
CA GLU A 137 -1.68 2.34 -34.80
C GLU A 137 -1.57 0.81 -35.07
N SER A 138 -1.21 0.01 -34.06
CA SER A 138 -1.16 -1.45 -34.19
C SER A 138 -2.54 -2.10 -34.30
N GLU A 139 -3.57 -1.54 -33.67
CA GLU A 139 -4.94 -2.03 -33.72
C GLU A 139 -5.55 -1.77 -35.10
N GLU A 140 -5.36 -0.57 -35.66
CA GLU A 140 -5.76 -0.23 -37.03
C GLU A 140 -5.08 -1.15 -38.06
N ALA A 141 -3.80 -1.46 -37.87
CA ALA A 141 -3.08 -2.38 -38.75
C ALA A 141 -3.68 -3.80 -38.70
N ARG A 142 -4.02 -4.28 -37.50
CA ARG A 142 -4.68 -5.60 -37.31
C ARG A 142 -6.07 -5.63 -37.93
N ALA A 143 -6.84 -4.55 -37.84
CA ALA A 143 -8.16 -4.46 -38.45
C ALA A 143 -8.10 -4.64 -39.98
N LYS A 144 -7.15 -3.97 -40.64
CA LYS A 144 -6.92 -4.11 -42.09
C LYS A 144 -6.47 -5.53 -42.47
N GLU A 145 -5.64 -6.16 -41.64
CA GLU A 145 -5.19 -7.53 -41.87
C GLU A 145 -6.36 -8.54 -41.77
N LEU A 146 -7.26 -8.36 -40.80
CA LEU A 146 -8.47 -9.18 -40.66
C LEU A 146 -9.41 -9.04 -41.86
N GLU A 147 -9.59 -7.82 -42.38
CA GLU A 147 -10.38 -7.57 -43.59
C GLU A 147 -9.81 -8.35 -44.79
N LYS A 148 -8.49 -8.30 -44.99
CA LYS A 148 -7.81 -9.05 -46.05
C LYS A 148 -7.96 -10.57 -45.92
N ILE A 149 -7.87 -11.10 -44.69
CA ILE A 149 -8.08 -12.53 -44.44
C ILE A 149 -9.51 -12.93 -44.79
N ASN A 150 -10.49 -12.10 -44.42
CA ASN A 150 -11.90 -12.35 -44.73
C ASN A 150 -12.16 -12.38 -46.24
N ASP A 151 -11.59 -11.45 -47.01
CA ASP A 151 -11.72 -11.43 -48.47
C ASP A 151 -11.11 -12.68 -49.13
N LEU A 152 -9.92 -13.08 -48.67
CA LEU A 152 -9.28 -14.30 -49.15
C LEU A 152 -10.10 -15.55 -48.81
N GLN A 153 -10.66 -15.61 -47.60
CA GLN A 153 -11.49 -16.72 -47.16
C GLN A 153 -12.77 -16.81 -47.99
N LYS A 154 -13.42 -15.67 -48.28
CA LYS A 154 -14.56 -15.61 -49.19
C LYS A 154 -14.21 -16.12 -50.58
N GLY A 155 -13.08 -15.69 -51.15
CA GLY A 155 -12.61 -16.19 -52.45
C GLY A 155 -12.32 -17.70 -52.44
N ALA A 156 -11.78 -18.23 -51.34
CA ALA A 156 -11.58 -19.66 -51.15
C ALA A 156 -12.92 -20.41 -51.09
N ASP A 157 -13.91 -19.88 -50.38
CA ASP A 157 -15.25 -20.47 -50.27
C ASP A 157 -16.00 -20.47 -51.62
N GLU A 158 -15.89 -19.39 -52.39
CA GLU A 158 -16.44 -19.31 -53.75
C GLU A 158 -15.80 -20.35 -54.67
N THR A 159 -14.47 -20.47 -54.64
CA THR A 159 -13.74 -21.48 -55.40
C THR A 159 -14.16 -22.89 -54.99
N ASN A 160 -14.26 -23.14 -53.69
CA ASN A 160 -14.74 -24.42 -53.15
C ASN A 160 -16.17 -24.73 -53.59
N ALA A 161 -17.05 -23.72 -53.64
CA ALA A 161 -18.43 -23.89 -54.10
C ALA A 161 -18.49 -24.28 -55.59
N VAL A 162 -17.68 -23.65 -56.44
CA VAL A 162 -17.56 -24.00 -57.87
C VAL A 162 -17.07 -25.44 -58.03
N LEU A 163 -16.03 -25.83 -57.28
CA LEU A 163 -15.50 -27.20 -57.31
C LEU A 163 -16.57 -28.23 -56.91
N ARG A 164 -17.31 -27.98 -55.82
CA ARG A 164 -18.42 -28.86 -55.38
C ARG A 164 -19.49 -29.01 -56.46
N ARG A 165 -19.84 -27.94 -57.16
CA ARG A 165 -20.80 -27.97 -58.28
C ARG A 165 -20.29 -28.81 -59.44
N LEU A 166 -19.03 -28.64 -59.85
CA LEU A 166 -18.42 -29.43 -60.93
C LEU A 166 -18.37 -30.92 -60.60
N PHE A 167 -17.99 -31.28 -59.38
CA PHE A 167 -17.98 -32.69 -58.95
C PHE A 167 -19.39 -33.30 -58.89
N SER A 168 -20.41 -32.49 -58.60
CA SER A 168 -21.81 -32.96 -58.57
C SER A 168 -22.38 -33.22 -59.96
N LEU A 169 -21.83 -32.61 -61.01
CA LEU A 169 -22.27 -32.78 -62.40
C LEU A 169 -21.60 -33.98 -63.11
N ASN A 170 -20.52 -34.52 -62.53
CA ASN A 170 -19.80 -35.69 -63.06
C ASN A 170 -20.16 -37.00 -62.33
N LYS A 171 -21.29 -36.99 -61.61
CA LYS A 171 -21.96 -38.18 -61.06
C LYS A 171 -23.14 -38.54 -61.94
#